data_AF-Q0Q411-F1
#
_entry.id   AF-Q0Q411-F1
#
_cell.length_a   1.000
_cell.length_b   1.000
_cell.length_c   1.000
_cell.angle_alpha   90.00
_cell.angle_beta   90.00
_cell.angle_gamma   90.00
#
_symmetry.space_group_name_H-M   'P 1'
#
loop_
_entity.id
_entity.type
_entity.pdbx_description
1 polymer ?
#
loop_
_entity_poly.entity_id
_entity_poly.type
_entity_poly.pdbx_seq_one_letter_code
_entity_poly.pdbx_strand_id
1 'polypeptide(L)'
;GKYVRYTAEQVEALERVYTECPKPSSMRRQQLVRECSILANIEPKQIKVWFQNRRCRVKQRKEASRLQTVNRKLTAMNKLLMEENDRLQKQVSQLLYENGYMRQQLQNASVATTDTSCESVLTSGQHQQNPVQHPLPKDANNPAGLLSIAEETLAEFLSKATGTAVDWVQMPGMKPGPDAI
;
A
#
# COMPACT_ATOMS: atom_id res chain seq x y z
N GLY A 1 -16.21 17.27 -35.05
CA GLY A 1 -15.13 18.21 -35.43
C GLY A 1 -14.02 17.40 -36.07
N LYS A 2 -13.46 17.87 -37.19
CA LYS A 2 -12.37 17.16 -37.90
C LYS A 2 -11.10 17.16 -37.04
N TYR A 3 -10.41 16.03 -36.99
CA TYR A 3 -9.12 15.91 -36.33
C TYR A 3 -8.08 16.72 -37.11
N VAL A 4 -7.39 17.65 -36.44
CA VAL A 4 -6.31 18.42 -37.06
C VAL A 4 -4.97 17.77 -36.75
N ARG A 5 -4.25 17.43 -37.81
CA ARG A 5 -2.85 17.04 -37.72
C ARG A 5 -2.01 18.27 -38.00
N TYR A 6 -1.31 18.77 -36.98
CA TYR A 6 -0.39 19.90 -37.13
C TYR A 6 0.91 19.46 -37.79
N THR A 7 1.51 20.31 -38.62
CA THR A 7 2.88 20.11 -39.12
C THR A 7 3.92 20.34 -38.01
N ALA A 8 5.16 19.95 -38.24
CA ALA A 8 6.23 20.15 -37.26
C ALA A 8 6.45 21.63 -36.94
N GLU A 9 6.42 22.49 -37.97
CA GLU A 9 6.61 23.94 -37.88
C GLU A 9 5.45 24.60 -37.11
N GLN A 10 4.22 24.13 -37.34
CA GLN A 10 3.04 24.58 -36.59
C GLN A 10 3.16 24.22 -35.11
N VAL A 11 3.58 22.99 -34.80
CA VAL A 11 3.81 22.57 -33.42
C VAL A 11 4.91 23.42 -32.78
N GLU A 12 6.02 23.64 -33.46
CA GLU A 12 7.13 24.45 -32.94
C GLU A 12 6.70 25.90 -32.64
N ALA A 13 5.94 26.52 -33.55
CA ALA A 13 5.40 27.86 -33.32
C ALA A 13 4.46 27.91 -32.10
N LEU A 14 3.60 26.90 -31.92
CA LEU A 14 2.72 26.80 -30.76
C LEU A 14 3.50 26.53 -29.46
N GLU A 15 4.55 25.71 -29.51
CA GLU A 15 5.43 25.46 -28.36
C GLU A 15 6.19 26.72 -27.94
N ARG A 16 6.68 27.54 -28.89
CA ARG A 16 7.33 28.82 -28.58
C ARG A 16 6.39 29.73 -27.79
N VAL A 17 5.16 29.91 -28.27
CA VAL A 17 4.13 30.67 -27.54
C VAL A 17 3.79 30.04 -26.19
N TYR A 18 3.79 28.71 -26.09
CA TYR A 18 3.55 28.01 -24.82
C TYR A 18 4.60 28.32 -23.76
N THR A 19 5.87 28.44 -24.14
CA THR A 19 6.94 28.81 -23.19
C THR A 19 6.75 30.20 -22.60
N GLU A 20 6.24 31.15 -23.38
CA GLU A 20 5.95 32.51 -22.93
C GLU A 20 4.63 32.61 -22.16
N CYS A 21 3.57 31.99 -22.68
CA CYS A 21 2.23 32.05 -22.12
C CYS A 21 1.46 30.73 -22.31
N PRO A 22 1.44 29.85 -21.29
CA PRO A 22 0.74 28.55 -21.36
C PRO A 22 -0.80 28.64 -21.47
N LYS A 23 -1.38 29.83 -21.24
CA LYS A 23 -2.83 30.07 -21.24
C LYS A 23 -3.17 31.35 -22.04
N PRO A 24 -2.93 31.36 -23.36
CA PRO A 24 -3.15 32.56 -24.17
C PRO A 24 -4.63 32.97 -24.15
N SER A 25 -4.87 34.28 -24.05
CA SER A 25 -6.22 34.87 -24.09
C SER A 25 -6.89 34.68 -25.46
N SER A 26 -8.19 34.98 -25.57
CA SER A 26 -8.88 34.89 -26.86
C SER A 26 -8.30 35.85 -27.90
N MET A 27 -8.03 37.09 -27.48
CA MET A 27 -7.39 38.11 -28.32
C MET A 27 -6.00 37.65 -28.78
N ARG A 28 -5.18 37.09 -27.89
CA ARG A 28 -3.86 36.55 -28.27
C ARG A 28 -3.98 35.41 -29.28
N ARG A 29 -4.96 34.51 -29.14
CA ARG A 29 -5.18 33.44 -30.13
C ARG A 29 -5.59 34.00 -31.50
N GLN A 30 -6.44 35.01 -31.56
CA GLN A 30 -6.80 35.69 -32.81
C GLN A 30 -5.60 36.40 -33.44
N GLN A 31 -4.74 37.00 -32.63
CA GLN A 31 -3.51 37.64 -33.06
C GLN A 31 -2.54 36.63 -33.69
N LEU A 32 -2.35 35.46 -33.08
CA LEU A 32 -1.47 34.41 -33.60
C LEU A 32 -1.85 33.94 -35.01
N VAL A 33 -3.15 33.81 -35.29
CA VAL A 33 -3.64 33.42 -36.63
C VAL A 33 -3.34 34.51 -37.67
N ARG A 34 -3.39 35.79 -37.27
CA ARG A 34 -3.14 36.93 -38.17
C ARG A 34 -1.65 37.19 -38.41
N GLU A 35 -0.83 37.08 -37.37
CA GLU A 35 0.58 37.49 -37.40
C GLU A 35 1.53 36.35 -37.72
N CYS A 36 1.13 35.10 -37.47
CA CYS A 36 1.96 33.93 -37.77
C CYS A 36 1.40 33.21 -39.00
N SER A 37 2.02 33.45 -40.16
CA SER A 37 1.61 32.85 -41.44
C SER A 37 1.52 31.31 -41.38
N ILE A 38 2.41 30.67 -40.61
CA ILE A 38 2.43 29.21 -40.39
C ILE A 38 1.13 28.71 -39.71
N LEU A 39 0.49 29.57 -38.90
CA LEU A 39 -0.75 29.29 -38.18
C LEU A 39 -1.99 29.90 -38.85
N ALA A 40 -1.86 30.56 -40.01
CA ALA A 40 -2.96 31.31 -40.64
C ALA A 40 -4.17 30.43 -41.00
N ASN A 41 -3.95 29.16 -41.30
CA ASN A 41 -5.00 28.19 -41.63
C ASN A 41 -5.54 27.42 -40.40
N ILE A 42 -5.18 27.83 -39.18
CA ILE A 42 -5.62 27.18 -37.94
C ILE A 42 -6.66 28.05 -37.26
N GLU A 43 -7.81 27.47 -36.93
CA GLU A 43 -8.86 28.21 -36.23
C GLU A 43 -8.44 28.55 -34.79
N PRO A 44 -8.81 29.73 -34.24
CA PRO A 44 -8.54 30.08 -32.84
C PRO A 44 -9.06 29.05 -31.82
N LYS A 45 -10.13 28.32 -32.16
CA LYS A 45 -10.67 27.22 -31.35
C LYS A 45 -9.72 26.02 -31.30
N GLN A 46 -9.07 25.69 -32.42
CA GLN A 46 -8.08 24.62 -32.49
C GLN A 46 -6.84 24.96 -31.68
N ILE A 47 -6.39 26.22 -31.74
CA ILE A 47 -5.32 26.73 -30.87
C ILE A 47 -5.71 26.55 -29.39
N LYS A 48 -6.92 26.96 -28.98
CA LYS A 48 -7.41 26.76 -27.61
C LYS A 48 -7.30 25.29 -27.17
N VAL A 49 -7.75 24.36 -28.01
CA VAL A 49 -7.71 22.92 -27.73
C VAL A 49 -6.27 22.41 -27.67
N TRP A 50 -5.39 22.87 -28.55
CA TRP A 50 -3.97 22.51 -28.54
C TRP A 50 -3.33 22.88 -27.19
N PHE A 51 -3.52 24.11 -26.71
CA PHE A 51 -2.98 24.56 -25.42
C PHE A 51 -3.59 23.81 -24.23
N GLN A 52 -4.87 23.44 -24.29
CA GLN A 52 -5.50 22.61 -23.27
C GLN A 52 -4.87 21.20 -23.24
N ASN A 53 -4.74 20.56 -24.39
CA ASN A 53 -4.14 19.24 -24.53
C ASN A 53 -2.67 19.25 -24.13
N ARG A 54 -1.93 20.31 -24.49
CA ARG A 54 -0.51 20.45 -24.13
C ARG A 54 -0.32 20.50 -22.61
N ARG A 55 -1.10 21.33 -21.91
CA ARG A 55 -1.09 21.38 -20.44
C ARG A 55 -1.48 20.04 -19.82
N CYS A 56 -2.50 19.37 -20.36
CA CYS A 56 -2.91 18.04 -19.90
C CYS A 56 -1.76 17.03 -20.05
N ARG A 57 -1.10 16.98 -21.21
CA ARG A 57 0.07 16.11 -21.46
C ARG A 57 1.23 16.41 -20.53
N VAL A 58 1.53 17.68 -20.24
CA VAL A 58 2.58 18.05 -19.28
C VAL A 58 2.24 17.55 -17.87
N LYS A 59 1.00 17.79 -17.41
CA LYS A 59 0.53 17.28 -16.11
C LYS A 59 0.63 15.75 -16.04
N GLN A 60 0.18 15.06 -17.09
CA GLN A 60 0.24 13.60 -17.19
C GLN A 60 1.68 13.07 -17.17
N ARG A 61 2.62 13.69 -17.90
CA ARG A 61 4.04 13.29 -17.87
C ARG A 61 4.67 13.46 -16.49
N LYS A 62 4.37 14.57 -15.81
CA LYS A 62 4.85 14.82 -14.44
C LYS A 62 4.32 13.76 -13.47
N GLU A 63 3.04 13.43 -13.60
CA GLU A 63 2.39 12.41 -12.77
C GLU A 63 2.94 11.01 -13.05
N ALA A 64 3.12 10.64 -14.31
CA ALA A 64 3.72 9.36 -14.70
C ALA A 64 5.15 9.23 -14.12
N SER A 65 5.95 10.30 -14.18
CA SER A 65 7.31 10.32 -13.61
C SER A 65 7.31 10.16 -12.09
N ARG A 66 6.34 10.80 -11.41
CA ARG A 66 6.14 10.67 -9.96
C ARG A 66 5.78 9.23 -9.60
N LEU A 67 4.81 8.63 -10.31
CA LEU A 67 4.40 7.24 -10.10
C LEU A 67 5.54 6.26 -10.36
N GLN A 68 6.32 6.46 -11.43
CA GLN A 68 7.49 5.63 -11.72
C GLN A 68 8.51 5.68 -10.58
N THR A 69 8.73 6.86 -9.98
CA THR A 69 9.64 7.02 -8.84
C THR A 69 9.14 6.25 -7.61
N VAL A 70 7.86 6.38 -7.27
CA VAL A 70 7.26 5.65 -6.13
C VAL A 70 7.29 4.15 -6.38
N ASN A 71 6.98 3.70 -7.59
CA ASN A 71 7.00 2.29 -7.95
C ASN A 71 8.40 1.68 -7.79
N ARG A 72 9.45 2.37 -8.25
CA ARG A 72 10.85 1.93 -8.04
C ARG A 72 11.18 1.76 -6.56
N LYS A 73 10.76 2.70 -5.71
CA LYS A 73 10.96 2.60 -4.24
C LYS A 73 10.23 1.41 -3.66
N LEU A 74 8.96 1.22 -4.03
CA LEU A 74 8.14 0.09 -3.57
C LEU A 74 8.75 -1.25 -4.00
N THR A 75 9.22 -1.37 -5.24
CA THR A 75 9.91 -2.57 -5.72
C THR A 75 11.17 -2.86 -4.92
N ALA A 76 11.99 -1.84 -4.62
CA ALA A 76 13.19 -2.01 -3.80
C ALA A 76 12.85 -2.44 -2.36
N MET A 77 11.84 -1.83 -1.75
CA MET A 77 11.37 -2.20 -0.41
C MET A 77 10.81 -3.62 -0.36
N ASN A 78 9.98 -4.01 -1.33
CA ASN A 78 9.45 -5.37 -1.44
C ASN A 78 10.57 -6.40 -1.57
N LYS A 79 11.63 -6.08 -2.32
CA LYS A 79 12.80 -6.96 -2.44
C LYS A 79 13.48 -7.19 -1.08
N LEU A 80 13.76 -6.11 -0.33
CA LEU A 80 14.35 -6.22 1.01
C LEU A 80 13.46 -7.01 1.98
N LEU A 81 12.15 -6.79 1.91
CA LEU A 81 11.20 -7.53 2.74
C LEU A 81 11.19 -9.03 2.42
N MET A 82 11.26 -9.40 1.14
CA MET A 82 11.36 -10.80 0.72
C MET A 82 12.66 -11.44 1.19
N GLU A 83 13.79 -10.73 1.07
CA GLU A 83 15.10 -11.21 1.56
C GLU A 83 15.08 -11.43 3.07
N GLU A 84 14.49 -10.51 3.83
CA GLU A 84 14.35 -10.65 5.28
C GLU A 84 13.40 -11.78 5.66
N ASN A 85 12.30 -11.97 4.92
CA ASN A 85 11.38 -13.08 5.15
C ASN A 85 12.08 -14.42 4.94
N ASP A 86 12.84 -14.58 3.86
CA ASP A 86 13.64 -15.78 3.59
C ASP A 86 14.68 -16.03 4.70
N ARG A 87 15.35 -14.97 5.17
CA ARG A 87 16.30 -15.06 6.29
C ARG A 87 15.63 -15.55 7.57
N LEU A 88 14.47 -14.99 7.91
CA LEU A 88 13.70 -15.38 9.09
C LEU A 88 13.18 -16.82 8.98
N GLN A 89 12.67 -17.22 7.82
CA GLN A 89 12.25 -18.60 7.59
C GLN A 89 13.40 -19.58 7.82
N LYS A 90 14.60 -19.29 7.30
CA LYS A 90 15.80 -20.11 7.54
C LYS A 90 16.16 -20.20 9.04
N GLN A 91 16.09 -19.08 9.76
CA GLN A 91 16.35 -19.08 11.22
C GLN A 91 15.32 -19.93 11.98
N VAL A 92 14.03 -19.82 11.64
CA VAL A 92 12.98 -20.64 12.24
C VAL A 92 13.23 -22.13 11.95
N SER A 93 13.53 -22.50 10.71
CA SER A 93 13.84 -23.88 10.36
C SER A 93 15.05 -24.42 11.14
N GLN A 94 16.11 -23.63 11.29
CA GLN A 94 17.29 -23.99 12.06
C GLN A 94 16.95 -24.22 13.54
N LEU A 95 16.23 -23.27 14.15
CA LEU A 95 15.83 -23.38 15.56
C LEU A 95 14.89 -24.58 15.80
N LEU A 96 13.98 -24.88 14.87
CA LEU A 96 13.13 -26.06 14.97
C LEU A 96 13.94 -27.36 14.92
N TYR A 97 14.94 -27.42 14.02
CA TYR A 97 15.84 -28.56 13.91
C TYR A 97 16.65 -28.75 15.21
N GLU A 98 17.28 -27.69 15.71
CA GLU A 98 18.05 -27.71 16.96
C GLU A 98 17.19 -28.08 18.17
N ASN A 99 15.98 -27.52 18.28
CA ASN A 99 15.04 -27.87 19.35
C ASN A 99 14.64 -29.34 19.29
N GLY A 100 14.35 -29.87 18.09
CA GLY A 100 14.05 -31.28 17.89
C GLY A 100 15.22 -32.18 18.35
N TYR A 101 16.44 -31.83 17.95
CA TYR A 101 17.65 -32.55 18.34
C TYR A 101 17.87 -32.53 19.86
N MET A 102 17.76 -31.37 20.51
CA MET A 102 17.91 -31.25 21.97
C MET A 102 16.88 -32.09 22.72
N ARG A 103 15.61 -32.08 22.27
CA ARG A 103 14.55 -32.90 22.86
C ARG A 103 14.84 -34.40 22.70
N GLN A 104 15.34 -34.82 21.55
CA GLN A 104 15.73 -36.21 21.31
C GLN A 104 16.89 -36.63 22.22
N GLN A 105 17.91 -35.79 22.39
CA GLN A 105 19.04 -36.07 23.28
C GLN A 105 18.60 -36.22 24.75
N LEU A 106 17.71 -35.36 25.23
CA LEU A 106 17.13 -35.46 26.58
C LEU A 106 16.34 -36.76 26.76
N GLN A 107 15.56 -37.17 25.76
CA GLN A 107 14.77 -38.40 25.82
C GLN A 107 15.66 -39.66 25.80
N ASN A 108 16.71 -39.67 24.98
CA ASN A 108 17.69 -40.77 24.94
C ASN A 108 18.50 -40.88 26.25
N ALA A 109 18.90 -39.74 26.85
CA ALA A 109 19.58 -39.73 28.14
C ALA A 109 18.69 -40.25 29.28
N SER A 110 17.39 -39.91 29.27
CA SER A 110 16.42 -40.43 30.24
C SER A 110 16.23 -41.95 30.13
N VAL A 111 16.22 -42.51 28.92
CA VAL A 111 16.11 -43.96 28.69
C VAL A 111 17.39 -44.69 29.10
N ALA A 112 18.56 -44.08 28.88
CA ALA A 112 19.85 -44.65 29.32
C ALA A 112 19.98 -44.68 30.86
N THR A 113 19.39 -43.72 31.58
CA THR A 113 19.43 -43.69 33.05
C THR A 113 18.47 -44.68 33.74
N THR A 114 17.41 -45.13 33.05
CA THR A 114 16.47 -46.12 33.62
C THR A 114 17.00 -47.56 33.64
N ASP A 115 18.13 -47.83 32.99
CA ASP A 115 18.70 -49.19 32.88
C ASP A 115 19.97 -49.39 33.74
N THR A 116 20.32 -48.43 34.62
CA THR A 116 21.52 -48.54 35.49
C THR A 116 21.37 -48.04 36.92
N SER A 117 20.17 -47.76 37.43
CA SER A 117 20.06 -47.42 38.85
C SER A 117 18.74 -47.82 39.48
N CYS A 118 18.86 -48.66 40.50
CA CYS A 118 17.85 -48.99 41.49
C CYS A 118 17.23 -47.71 42.09
N GLU A 119 15.91 -47.81 42.30
CA GLU A 119 15.13 -47.21 43.40
C GLU A 119 15.40 -45.75 43.77
N SER A 120 14.51 -44.84 43.37
CA SER A 120 14.26 -43.62 44.16
C SER A 120 12.80 -43.15 44.05
N VAL A 121 12.02 -43.70 44.97
CA VAL A 121 10.74 -43.28 45.58
C VAL A 121 10.12 -41.97 45.10
N LEU A 122 8.87 -42.10 44.63
CA LEU A 122 7.84 -41.06 44.58
C LEU A 122 7.52 -40.57 46.00
N THR A 123 7.77 -39.31 46.31
CA THR A 123 7.10 -38.64 47.44
C THR A 123 6.10 -37.63 46.91
N SER A 124 4.84 -38.06 46.82
CA SER A 124 3.68 -37.17 46.82
C SER A 124 3.71 -36.30 48.07
N GLY A 125 3.87 -34.99 47.91
CA GLY A 125 3.65 -34.00 48.96
C GLY A 125 2.50 -33.07 48.57
N GLN A 126 1.30 -33.33 49.12
CA GLN A 126 0.22 -32.35 49.18
C GLN A 126 0.56 -31.28 50.23
N HIS A 127 0.35 -29.98 49.93
CA HIS A 127 -0.20 -28.97 50.86
C HIS A 127 -0.70 -27.70 50.13
N GLN A 128 -2.03 -27.58 50.08
CA GLN A 128 -2.90 -26.40 50.31
C GLN A 128 -2.71 -25.02 49.61
N GLN A 129 -3.70 -24.73 48.75
CA GLN A 129 -4.58 -23.53 48.66
C GLN A 129 -4.01 -22.11 48.36
N ASN A 130 -4.23 -21.66 47.11
CA ASN A 130 -5.11 -20.50 46.76
C ASN A 130 -5.30 -20.38 45.23
N PRO A 131 -6.48 -19.99 44.70
CA PRO A 131 -6.77 -20.02 43.26
C PRO A 131 -6.53 -18.64 42.62
N VAL A 132 -5.60 -18.56 41.67
CA VAL A 132 -5.63 -17.54 40.61
C VAL A 132 -5.48 -18.28 39.29
N GLN A 133 -6.61 -18.44 38.60
CA GLN A 133 -6.67 -19.02 37.27
C GLN A 133 -6.05 -18.04 36.28
N HIS A 134 -4.79 -18.25 35.91
CA HIS A 134 -4.27 -17.82 34.61
C HIS A 134 -4.18 -19.05 33.71
N PRO A 135 -4.94 -19.11 32.59
CA PRO A 135 -4.80 -20.20 31.65
C PRO A 135 -3.41 -20.16 31.00
N LEU A 136 -2.66 -21.23 31.23
CA LEU A 136 -1.45 -21.62 30.51
C LEU A 136 -1.72 -21.58 28.98
N PRO A 137 -0.80 -21.10 28.13
CA PRO A 137 -1.00 -21.12 26.68
C PRO A 137 -0.93 -22.57 26.20
N LYS A 138 -2.08 -23.12 25.78
CA LYS A 138 -2.15 -24.38 25.06
C LYS A 138 -1.72 -24.14 23.61
N ASP A 139 -0.63 -24.81 23.25
CA ASP A 139 -0.30 -25.30 21.91
C ASP A 139 -0.37 -24.28 20.75
N ALA A 140 0.80 -23.70 20.44
CA ALA A 140 1.04 -22.79 19.32
C ALA A 140 0.83 -23.39 17.91
N ASN A 141 0.27 -24.59 17.79
CA ASN A 141 -0.03 -25.28 16.53
C ASN A 141 -1.53 -25.44 16.24
N ASN A 142 -2.41 -24.83 17.04
CA ASN A 142 -3.84 -24.88 16.80
C ASN A 142 -4.30 -23.70 15.91
N PRO A 143 -4.71 -23.91 14.64
CA PRO A 143 -5.18 -22.84 13.75
C PRO A 143 -6.42 -22.11 14.30
N ALA A 144 -7.15 -22.71 15.23
CA ALA A 144 -8.29 -22.09 15.90
C ALA A 144 -7.88 -20.88 16.76
N GLY A 145 -6.69 -20.89 17.36
CA GLY A 145 -6.20 -19.76 18.17
C GLY A 145 -5.89 -18.54 17.31
N LEU A 146 -5.30 -18.75 16.13
CA LEU A 146 -5.04 -17.69 15.15
C LEU A 146 -6.33 -17.12 14.56
N LEU A 147 -7.33 -17.97 14.29
CA LEU A 147 -8.64 -17.52 13.83
C LEU A 147 -9.33 -16.65 14.87
N SER A 148 -9.28 -17.02 16.16
CA SER A 148 -9.87 -16.22 17.24
C SER A 148 -9.21 -14.85 17.36
N ILE A 149 -7.88 -14.77 17.24
CA ILE A 149 -7.14 -13.49 17.25
C ILE A 149 -7.50 -12.64 16.02
N ALA A 150 -7.66 -13.27 14.85
CA ALA A 150 -8.04 -12.57 13.62
C ALA A 150 -9.47 -12.01 13.69
N GLU A 151 -10.42 -12.77 14.25
CA GLU A 151 -11.79 -12.31 14.46
C GLU A 151 -11.86 -11.14 15.45
N GLU A 152 -11.13 -11.22 16.56
CA GLU A 152 -11.07 -10.15 17.56
C GLU A 152 -10.43 -8.87 17.00
N THR A 153 -9.34 -9.01 16.23
CA THR A 153 -8.68 -7.88 15.56
C THR A 153 -9.59 -7.23 14.51
N LEU A 154 -10.35 -8.02 13.76
CA LEU A 154 -11.32 -7.52 12.77
C LEU A 154 -12.48 -6.77 13.46
N ALA A 155 -12.99 -7.29 14.56
CA ALA A 155 -14.04 -6.63 15.34
C ALA A 155 -13.55 -5.30 15.92
N GLU A 156 -12.33 -5.26 16.46
CA GLU A 156 -11.73 -4.04 16.97
C GLU A 156 -11.53 -3.01 15.84
N PHE A 157 -11.04 -3.45 14.67
CA PHE A 157 -10.88 -2.58 13.50
C PHE A 157 -12.23 -1.99 13.04
N LEU A 158 -13.27 -2.83 12.88
CA LEU A 158 -14.58 -2.38 12.45
C LEU A 158 -15.24 -1.44 13.46
N SER A 159 -15.08 -1.69 14.76
CA SER A 159 -15.59 -0.80 15.80
C SER A 159 -14.98 0.61 15.72
N LYS A 160 -13.68 0.70 15.36
CA LYS A 160 -12.94 1.97 15.20
C LYS A 160 -13.12 2.60 13.81
N ALA A 161 -13.44 1.81 12.79
CA ALA A 161 -13.64 2.28 11.41
C ALA A 161 -15.01 2.96 11.19
N THR A 162 -15.96 2.82 12.11
CA THR A 162 -17.25 3.55 12.11
C THR A 162 -17.10 5.07 12.39
N GLY A 163 -15.88 5.61 12.33
CA GLY A 163 -15.56 7.02 12.50
C GLY A 163 -15.40 7.82 11.20
N THR A 164 -15.73 7.27 10.02
CA THR A 164 -15.72 8.03 8.75
C THR A 164 -17.09 8.15 8.08
N ALA A 165 -18.18 7.94 8.83
CA ALA A 165 -19.48 8.49 8.43
C ALA A 165 -19.45 9.99 8.77
N VAL A 166 -19.04 10.81 7.80
CA VAL A 166 -19.18 12.26 7.88
C VAL A 166 -20.67 12.55 7.94
N ASP A 167 -21.18 12.90 9.11
CA ASP A 167 -22.49 13.54 9.23
C ASP A 167 -22.36 14.91 8.57
N TRP A 168 -22.92 15.04 7.37
CA TRP A 168 -22.87 16.28 6.61
C TRP A 168 -23.80 17.29 7.27
N VAL A 169 -23.28 18.06 8.23
CA VAL A 169 -24.00 19.26 8.70
C VAL A 169 -24.15 20.21 7.51
N GLN A 170 -25.37 20.34 7.00
CA GLN A 170 -25.66 21.17 5.85
C GLN A 170 -25.59 22.64 6.24
N MET A 171 -24.50 23.30 5.82
CA MET A 171 -24.35 24.75 6.01
C MET A 171 -25.39 25.51 5.18
N PRO A 172 -26.00 26.59 5.70
CA PRO A 172 -26.98 27.37 4.95
C PRO A 172 -26.39 27.87 3.62
N GLY A 173 -26.96 27.42 2.50
CA GLY A 173 -26.56 27.83 1.15
C GLY A 173 -25.84 26.77 0.29
N MET A 174 -25.63 25.54 0.78
CA MET A 174 -25.06 24.45 -0.03
C MET A 174 -26.14 23.49 -0.55
N LYS A 175 -25.97 23.02 -1.80
CA LYS A 175 -26.85 22.00 -2.42
C LYS A 175 -26.63 20.63 -1.77
N PRO A 176 -27.71 19.83 -1.56
CA PRO A 176 -27.58 18.50 -0.97
C PRO A 176 -26.68 17.58 -1.81
N GLY A 177 -25.94 16.71 -1.12
CA GLY A 177 -25.19 15.62 -1.74
C GLY A 177 -26.12 14.55 -2.33
N PRO A 178 -25.59 13.65 -3.19
CA PRO A 178 -26.38 12.70 -3.97
C PRO A 178 -27.16 11.65 -3.16
N ASP A 179 -26.92 11.53 -1.85
CA ASP A 179 -27.56 10.54 -0.97
C ASP A 179 -28.57 11.14 0.02
N ALA A 180 -29.00 12.39 -0.18
CA ALA A 180 -30.12 12.96 0.58
C ALA A 180 -31.46 12.58 -0.09
N ILE A 181 -32.07 11.48 0.37
CA ILE A 181 -33.51 11.24 0.24
C ILE A 181 -34.16 11.61 1.57
#